data_AF-A0A944EUM3-F1
#
_entry.id   AF-A0A944EUM3-F1
#
_cell.length_a   1.000
_cell.length_b   1.000
_cell.length_c   1.000
_cell.angle_alpha   90.00
_cell.angle_beta   90.00
_cell.angle_gamma   90.00
#
_symmetry.space_group_name_H-M   'P 1'
#
loop_
_entity.id
_entity.type
_entity.pdbx_description
1 polymer ?
#
loop_
_entity_poly.entity_id
_entity_poly.type
_entity_poly.pdbx_seq_one_letter_code
_entity_poly.pdbx_strand_id
1 'polypeptide(L)'
;MPPRRGSSQGGHDRPSLPPAGRVHTTSKTPPPGRREAPTSTASQEALVLAPSVYPGFEQAYVDVLGHILRDHEYRNAPRGNASRECLGLSFKLTDPRERLPYLAARKVNPVFHFAEALWYLAGRDDLDMIAYYAPRMRSDSRDGATISGSAYGSRIFNPVGDDTVSPFDRVLSLLRREPDSKRGLLPIFEARELAVADNSDMSCAVSLHLLVRESKLHMVCSMRANDCDRGLLADVFSFTMIQEYAAVQLGLGLGTYTHHIGSAHLGDRDFDRVQRVLAEAADRPAASTSRFPFPPMPADTTPKTIATVLGHEEALRTNQVQYRPAEIAGLSLQPYWQQVLLLFEVKRQLVHCPADPVEKDVLASLDAGPRWLLAHRWPSRMPGGFSPVR
;
A
#
# COMPACT_ATOMS: atom_id res chain seq x y z
N MET A 1 55.01 28.69 -27.71
CA MET A 1 55.64 27.69 -28.60
C MET A 1 54.57 26.72 -29.07
N PRO A 2 54.29 26.60 -30.38
CA PRO A 2 53.48 25.51 -30.95
C PRO A 2 54.37 24.34 -31.40
N PRO A 3 53.78 23.16 -31.71
CA PRO A 3 53.65 22.76 -33.13
C PRO A 3 52.25 22.17 -33.44
N ARG A 4 51.56 22.57 -34.53
CA ARG A 4 51.58 22.05 -35.92
C ARG A 4 51.31 20.53 -36.01
N ARG A 5 50.06 20.13 -36.33
CA ARG A 5 49.46 19.85 -37.67
C ARG A 5 49.73 18.42 -38.16
N GLY A 6 48.64 17.69 -38.42
CA GLY A 6 48.61 16.45 -39.19
C GLY A 6 47.15 16.06 -39.51
N SER A 7 46.67 16.52 -40.66
CA SER A 7 45.37 16.19 -41.26
C SER A 7 45.44 14.88 -42.05
N SER A 8 44.39 14.05 -42.02
CA SER A 8 43.94 13.33 -43.22
C SER A 8 42.46 12.95 -43.12
N GLN A 9 41.76 13.22 -44.23
CA GLN A 9 40.39 12.87 -44.54
C GLN A 9 40.29 11.41 -44.99
N GLY A 10 39.11 10.80 -44.91
CA GLY A 10 38.77 9.68 -45.78
C GLY A 10 37.56 8.86 -45.35
N GLY A 11 36.51 8.85 -46.19
CA GLY A 11 35.70 7.66 -46.43
C GLY A 11 34.39 7.54 -45.66
N HIS A 12 33.34 8.21 -46.15
CA HIS A 12 31.98 7.72 -46.00
C HIS A 12 31.74 6.65 -47.07
N ASP A 13 31.47 5.41 -46.68
CA ASP A 13 30.90 4.40 -47.57
C ASP A 13 29.70 3.70 -46.90
N ARG A 14 28.53 3.90 -47.50
CA ARG A 14 27.30 3.16 -47.23
C ARG A 14 27.33 1.86 -48.05
N PRO A 15 26.95 0.69 -47.49
CA PRO A 15 26.73 -0.49 -48.32
C PRO A 15 25.37 -0.41 -49.04
N SER A 16 25.45 -0.59 -50.35
CA SER A 16 24.38 -0.67 -51.34
C SER A 16 23.65 -2.02 -51.31
N LEU A 17 22.33 -1.98 -51.51
CA LEU A 17 21.45 -3.14 -51.69
C LEU A 17 21.69 -3.82 -53.06
N PRO A 18 21.65 -5.16 -53.15
CA PRO A 18 21.61 -5.88 -54.42
C PRO A 18 20.17 -6.10 -54.95
N PRO A 19 20.01 -6.40 -56.25
CA PRO A 19 18.79 -6.11 -57.00
C PRO A 19 17.73 -7.22 -57.00
N ALA A 20 16.50 -6.82 -57.32
CA ALA A 20 15.33 -7.66 -57.52
C ALA A 20 15.51 -8.67 -58.66
N GLY A 21 15.21 -9.94 -58.39
CA GLY A 21 15.26 -11.05 -59.34
C GLY A 21 13.98 -11.89 -59.32
N ARG A 22 13.23 -11.77 -60.43
CA ARG A 22 12.27 -12.69 -61.09
C ARG A 22 11.40 -13.67 -60.27
N VAL A 23 10.10 -13.44 -60.48
CA VAL A 23 8.94 -14.31 -60.41
C VAL A 23 9.18 -15.73 -60.94
N HIS A 24 8.88 -16.73 -60.12
CA HIS A 24 8.50 -18.07 -60.58
C HIS A 24 7.13 -18.45 -60.00
N THR A 25 6.16 -18.54 -60.91
CA THR A 25 4.84 -19.13 -60.71
C THR A 25 4.96 -20.64 -60.61
N THR A 26 4.56 -21.23 -59.48
CA THR A 26 4.10 -22.62 -59.45
C THR A 26 2.80 -22.72 -58.67
N SER A 27 1.78 -23.20 -59.38
CA SER A 27 0.44 -23.48 -58.87
C SER A 27 0.48 -24.59 -57.83
N LYS A 28 -0.09 -24.34 -56.66
CA LYS A 28 -0.57 -25.42 -55.76
C LYS A 28 -2.04 -25.18 -55.47
N THR A 29 -2.86 -26.04 -56.08
CA THR A 29 -4.29 -26.24 -55.85
C THR A 29 -4.55 -26.57 -54.37
N PRO A 30 -5.53 -25.93 -53.70
CA PRO A 30 -5.94 -26.32 -52.35
C PRO A 30 -6.90 -27.52 -52.39
N PRO A 31 -6.90 -28.41 -51.38
CA PRO A 31 -7.82 -29.55 -51.35
C PRO A 31 -9.25 -29.10 -50.98
N PRO A 32 -10.30 -29.84 -51.41
CA PRO A 32 -11.67 -29.46 -51.14
C PRO A 32 -12.07 -29.90 -49.73
N GLY A 33 -12.53 -28.95 -48.92
CA GLY A 33 -12.97 -29.20 -47.56
C GLY A 33 -13.72 -28.02 -46.99
N ARG A 34 -14.88 -27.69 -47.56
CA ARG A 34 -15.87 -26.84 -46.89
C ARG A 34 -16.43 -27.63 -45.71
N ARG A 35 -15.90 -27.38 -44.51
CA ARG A 35 -16.67 -27.53 -43.28
C ARG A 35 -17.27 -26.18 -42.95
N GLU A 36 -18.58 -26.21 -42.79
CA GLU A 36 -19.46 -25.10 -42.44
C GLU A 36 -18.89 -24.32 -41.25
N ALA A 37 -18.90 -23.00 -41.37
CA ALA A 37 -18.63 -22.12 -40.24
C ALA A 37 -19.71 -22.37 -39.19
N PRO A 38 -19.35 -22.67 -37.92
CA PRO A 38 -20.34 -22.59 -36.87
C PRO A 38 -20.69 -21.11 -36.68
N THR A 39 -21.96 -20.85 -36.92
CA THR A 39 -22.72 -19.65 -36.56
C THR A 39 -22.34 -19.11 -35.18
N SER A 40 -21.99 -17.82 -35.16
CA SER A 40 -22.30 -16.85 -34.11
C SER A 40 -22.61 -17.41 -32.72
N THR A 41 -21.60 -17.45 -31.87
CA THR A 41 -21.75 -17.07 -30.47
C THR A 41 -20.90 -15.83 -30.25
N ALA A 42 -21.49 -14.65 -30.44
CA ALA A 42 -20.90 -13.41 -29.98
C ALA A 42 -20.89 -13.44 -28.44
N SER A 43 -19.78 -13.85 -27.83
CA SER A 43 -19.42 -13.36 -26.51
C SER A 43 -18.66 -12.04 -26.73
N GLN A 44 -19.40 -10.97 -27.05
CA GLN A 44 -18.89 -9.61 -26.91
C GLN A 44 -18.87 -9.26 -25.42
N GLU A 45 -17.89 -9.76 -24.69
CA GLU A 45 -17.48 -9.14 -23.45
C GLU A 45 -16.04 -8.68 -23.61
N ALA A 46 -15.87 -7.36 -23.63
CA ALA A 46 -14.89 -6.63 -22.82
C ALA A 46 -14.57 -5.28 -23.46
N LEU A 47 -15.14 -4.21 -22.91
CA LEU A 47 -14.41 -2.95 -22.84
C LEU A 47 -14.45 -2.47 -21.39
N VAL A 48 -13.52 -2.97 -20.58
CA VAL A 48 -13.36 -2.53 -19.21
C VAL A 48 -12.22 -1.52 -19.17
N LEU A 49 -12.55 -0.24 -19.40
CA LEU A 49 -11.59 0.88 -19.32
C LEU A 49 -11.36 1.38 -17.89
N ALA A 50 -12.20 0.99 -16.94
CA ALA A 50 -12.20 1.47 -15.58
C ALA A 50 -12.00 0.30 -14.59
N PRO A 51 -11.33 0.53 -13.45
CA PRO A 51 -11.17 -0.50 -12.43
C PRO A 51 -12.51 -0.88 -11.80
N SER A 52 -12.60 -2.11 -11.28
CA SER A 52 -13.72 -2.53 -10.43
C SER A 52 -13.85 -1.61 -9.21
N VAL A 53 -15.08 -1.30 -8.84
CA VAL A 53 -15.41 -0.32 -7.80
C VAL A 53 -15.99 -1.03 -6.58
N TYR A 54 -15.46 -0.70 -5.40
CA TYR A 54 -15.84 -1.30 -4.12
C TYR A 54 -16.19 -0.21 -3.11
N PRO A 55 -17.14 -0.46 -2.19
CA PRO A 55 -17.47 0.47 -1.12
C PRO A 55 -16.31 0.66 -0.14
N GLY A 56 -15.58 -0.41 0.15
CA GLY A 56 -14.44 -0.42 1.07
C GLY A 56 -13.44 -1.53 0.70
N PHE A 57 -12.34 -1.57 1.45
CA PHE A 57 -11.18 -2.37 1.11
C PHE A 57 -11.35 -3.88 1.34
N GLU A 58 -12.17 -4.33 2.30
CA GLU A 58 -12.35 -5.77 2.57
C GLU A 58 -12.77 -6.55 1.32
N GLN A 59 -13.78 -6.06 0.60
CA GLN A 59 -14.26 -6.72 -0.61
C GLN A 59 -13.23 -6.67 -1.73
N ALA A 60 -12.59 -5.51 -1.94
CA ALA A 60 -11.52 -5.37 -2.92
C ALA A 60 -10.37 -6.36 -2.65
N TYR A 61 -9.97 -6.49 -1.38
CA TYR A 61 -8.93 -7.41 -0.95
C TYR A 61 -9.30 -8.87 -1.23
N VAL A 62 -10.51 -9.29 -0.85
CA VAL A 62 -11.00 -10.66 -1.11
C VAL A 62 -11.03 -10.97 -2.61
N ASP A 63 -11.51 -10.04 -3.43
CA ASP A 63 -11.62 -10.25 -4.87
C ASP A 63 -10.25 -10.25 -5.56
N VAL A 64 -9.32 -9.40 -5.13
CA VAL A 64 -7.92 -9.44 -5.59
C VAL A 64 -7.27 -10.79 -5.27
N LEU A 65 -7.42 -11.27 -4.02
CA LEU A 65 -6.89 -12.58 -3.63
C LEU A 65 -7.52 -13.72 -4.44
N GLY A 66 -8.85 -13.70 -4.58
CA GLY A 66 -9.59 -14.72 -5.31
C GLY A 66 -9.22 -14.74 -6.80
N HIS A 67 -9.04 -13.57 -7.40
CA HIS A 67 -8.63 -13.43 -8.79
C HIS A 67 -7.21 -13.98 -9.01
N ILE A 68 -6.21 -13.57 -8.23
CA ILE A 68 -4.84 -14.12 -8.39
C ILE A 68 -4.83 -15.63 -8.14
N LEU A 69 -5.61 -16.12 -7.17
CA LEU A 69 -5.63 -17.55 -6.86
C LEU A 69 -6.20 -18.40 -8.02
N ARG A 70 -7.29 -17.93 -8.65
CA ARG A 70 -8.00 -18.67 -9.71
C ARG A 70 -7.44 -18.40 -11.10
N ASP A 71 -7.11 -17.15 -11.40
CA ASP A 71 -6.95 -16.61 -12.74
C ASP A 71 -5.54 -16.01 -12.99
N HIS A 72 -4.54 -16.35 -12.16
CA HIS A 72 -3.15 -15.91 -12.39
C HIS A 72 -2.67 -16.17 -13.82
N GLU A 73 -2.03 -15.16 -14.39
CA GLU A 73 -1.43 -15.23 -15.72
C GLU A 73 -0.09 -15.96 -15.69
N TYR A 74 0.68 -15.77 -14.61
CA TYR A 74 2.05 -16.28 -14.52
C TYR A 74 2.34 -16.99 -13.21
N ARG A 75 3.32 -17.89 -13.29
CA ARG A 75 4.05 -18.43 -12.15
C ARG A 75 5.53 -18.11 -12.34
N ASN A 76 6.13 -17.50 -11.34
CA ASN A 76 7.51 -17.03 -11.39
C ASN A 76 8.17 -17.17 -10.01
N ALA A 77 9.47 -16.83 -9.93
CA ALA A 77 10.20 -16.84 -8.66
C ALA A 77 11.17 -15.66 -8.51
N PRO A 78 10.71 -14.39 -8.51
CA PRO A 78 11.58 -13.23 -8.37
C PRO A 78 12.41 -13.31 -7.08
N ARG A 79 13.74 -13.20 -7.21
CA ARG A 79 14.69 -13.34 -6.10
C ARG A 79 14.53 -14.67 -5.32
N GLY A 80 14.10 -15.73 -6.00
CA GLY A 80 13.86 -17.05 -5.40
C GLY A 80 12.51 -17.20 -4.67
N ASN A 81 11.62 -16.20 -4.74
CA ASN A 81 10.30 -16.28 -4.09
C ASN A 81 9.25 -16.77 -5.07
N ALA A 82 8.91 -18.06 -5.03
CA ALA A 82 7.84 -18.62 -5.87
C ALA A 82 6.49 -17.91 -5.64
N SER A 83 5.86 -17.48 -6.72
CA SER A 83 4.60 -16.74 -6.69
C SER A 83 3.70 -16.99 -7.90
N ARG A 84 2.40 -16.74 -7.69
CA ARG A 84 1.39 -16.51 -8.73
C ARG A 84 1.24 -15.01 -8.97
N GLU A 85 1.13 -14.61 -10.23
CA GLU A 85 1.14 -13.21 -10.63
C GLU A 85 0.08 -12.89 -11.68
N CYS A 86 -0.54 -11.71 -11.54
CA CYS A 86 -1.34 -11.03 -12.55
C CYS A 86 -0.71 -9.68 -12.88
N LEU A 87 -0.79 -9.24 -14.13
CA LEU A 87 -0.25 -7.95 -14.55
C LEU A 87 -1.36 -6.90 -14.68
N GLY A 88 -1.06 -5.66 -14.29
CA GLY A 88 -1.96 -4.52 -14.52
C GLY A 88 -3.26 -4.56 -13.71
N LEU A 89 -3.25 -5.16 -12.51
CA LEU A 89 -4.43 -5.24 -11.65
C LEU A 89 -4.80 -3.85 -11.10
N SER A 90 -6.10 -3.54 -11.07
CA SER A 90 -6.58 -2.26 -10.55
C SER A 90 -7.92 -2.36 -9.82
N PHE A 91 -8.11 -1.57 -8.76
CA PHE A 91 -9.40 -1.41 -8.08
C PHE A 91 -9.61 0.02 -7.59
N LYS A 92 -10.87 0.39 -7.31
CA LYS A 92 -11.26 1.70 -6.78
C LYS A 92 -12.15 1.55 -5.55
N LEU A 93 -11.87 2.33 -4.51
CA LEU A 93 -12.66 2.43 -3.29
C LEU A 93 -13.48 3.73 -3.30
N THR A 94 -14.77 3.63 -3.01
CA THR A 94 -15.63 4.82 -2.87
C THR A 94 -15.58 5.42 -1.46
N ASP A 95 -15.36 4.60 -0.42
CA ASP A 95 -15.02 5.08 0.92
C ASP A 95 -13.64 4.56 1.36
N PRO A 96 -12.57 5.34 1.15
CA PRO A 96 -11.23 4.98 1.57
C PRO A 96 -11.01 4.99 3.09
N ARG A 97 -12.01 5.36 3.90
CA ARG A 97 -11.94 5.15 5.37
C ARG A 97 -12.18 3.70 5.76
N GLU A 98 -12.94 2.95 4.96
CA GLU A 98 -13.15 1.51 5.17
C GLU A 98 -11.91 0.72 4.71
N ARG A 99 -10.79 0.93 5.40
CA ARG A 99 -9.43 0.56 5.00
C ARG A 99 -8.86 -0.68 5.70
N LEU A 100 -9.67 -1.39 6.48
CA LEU A 100 -9.26 -2.63 7.16
C LEU A 100 -10.21 -3.78 6.81
N PRO A 101 -9.69 -4.95 6.42
CA PRO A 101 -10.47 -6.17 6.40
C PRO A 101 -10.58 -6.77 7.80
N TYR A 102 -11.80 -7.13 8.18
CA TYR A 102 -12.16 -7.81 9.42
C TYR A 102 -12.38 -9.30 9.16
N LEU A 103 -11.33 -9.97 8.65
CA LEU A 103 -11.29 -11.42 8.37
C LEU A 103 -10.39 -12.11 9.41
N ALA A 104 -10.97 -13.01 10.21
CA ALA A 104 -10.32 -13.64 11.35
C ALA A 104 -9.15 -14.51 10.90
N ALA A 105 -9.33 -15.24 9.80
CA ALA A 105 -8.30 -16.05 9.17
C ALA A 105 -7.11 -15.21 8.69
N ARG A 106 -7.34 -13.93 8.34
CA ARG A 106 -6.27 -13.05 7.86
C ARG A 106 -5.38 -12.58 9.00
N LYS A 107 -5.90 -12.43 10.22
CA LYS A 107 -5.14 -11.94 11.39
C LYS A 107 -4.44 -10.61 11.10
N VAL A 108 -5.19 -9.63 10.61
CA VAL A 108 -4.71 -8.27 10.37
C VAL A 108 -4.12 -7.67 11.66
N ASN A 109 -3.07 -6.85 11.52
CA ASN A 109 -2.39 -6.21 12.64
C ASN A 109 -2.65 -4.70 12.61
N PRO A 110 -3.69 -4.19 13.31
CA PRO A 110 -4.02 -2.77 13.29
C PRO A 110 -2.91 -1.90 13.91
N VAL A 111 -2.17 -2.42 14.90
CA VAL A 111 -1.07 -1.70 15.54
C VAL A 111 0.03 -1.38 14.51
N PHE A 112 0.44 -2.37 13.72
CA PHE A 112 1.46 -2.17 12.69
C PHE A 112 1.00 -1.19 11.61
N HIS A 113 -0.25 -1.31 11.15
CA HIS A 113 -0.78 -0.41 10.13
C HIS A 113 -0.78 1.06 10.58
N PHE A 114 -1.19 1.34 11.83
CA PHE A 114 -1.10 2.70 12.38
C PHE A 114 0.35 3.14 12.60
N ALA A 115 1.23 2.26 13.08
CA ALA A 115 2.64 2.58 13.27
C ALA A 115 3.32 2.96 11.94
N GLU A 116 3.09 2.19 10.87
CA GLU A 116 3.64 2.47 9.55
C GLU A 116 3.07 3.76 8.96
N ALA A 117 1.75 3.98 9.04
CA ALA A 117 1.13 5.20 8.57
C ALA A 117 1.69 6.45 9.28
N LEU A 118 1.89 6.38 10.60
CA LEU A 118 2.48 7.48 11.38
C LEU A 118 3.97 7.66 11.09
N TRP A 119 4.71 6.57 10.91
CA TRP A 119 6.10 6.59 10.48
C TRP A 119 6.24 7.31 9.12
N TYR A 120 5.32 7.04 8.19
CA TYR A 120 5.26 7.77 6.93
C TYR A 120 4.89 9.24 7.09
N LEU A 121 3.82 9.56 7.81
CA LEU A 121 3.37 10.94 8.01
C LEU A 121 4.42 11.84 8.70
N ALA A 122 5.36 11.23 9.43
CA ALA A 122 6.48 11.93 10.05
C ALA A 122 7.76 11.97 9.20
N GLY A 123 7.72 11.46 7.96
CA GLY A 123 8.88 11.45 7.09
C GLY A 123 10.03 10.55 7.56
N ARG A 124 9.74 9.58 8.42
CA ARG A 124 10.75 8.72 9.04
C ARG A 124 11.28 7.67 8.06
N ASP A 125 12.55 7.29 8.25
CA ASP A 125 13.25 6.19 7.56
C ASP A 125 14.00 5.27 8.55
N ASP A 126 13.91 5.54 9.84
CA ASP A 126 14.61 4.77 10.87
C ASP A 126 14.04 3.36 11.04
N LEU A 127 14.96 2.41 11.15
CA LEU A 127 14.66 1.00 11.41
C LEU A 127 14.18 0.78 12.84
N ASP A 128 14.63 1.58 13.81
CA ASP A 128 14.40 1.33 15.24
C ASP A 128 12.91 1.37 15.61
N MET A 129 12.16 2.33 15.07
CA MET A 129 10.72 2.39 15.25
C MET A 129 10.03 1.25 14.50
N ILE A 130 10.22 1.16 13.18
CA ILE A 130 9.38 0.26 12.37
C ILE A 130 9.66 -1.22 12.68
N ALA A 131 10.90 -1.59 13.02
CA ALA A 131 11.26 -2.96 13.39
C ALA A 131 10.66 -3.41 14.72
N TYR A 132 10.23 -2.49 15.60
CA TYR A 132 9.48 -2.86 16.80
C TYR A 132 8.09 -3.45 16.44
N TYR A 133 7.46 -2.91 15.39
CA TYR A 133 6.15 -3.33 14.92
C TYR A 133 6.24 -4.45 13.88
N ALA A 134 7.25 -4.41 13.01
CA ALA A 134 7.55 -5.41 11.99
C ALA A 134 9.02 -5.85 12.07
N PRO A 135 9.38 -6.76 13.00
CA PRO A 135 10.77 -7.21 13.19
C PRO A 135 11.46 -7.76 11.95
N ARG A 136 10.67 -8.25 10.97
CA ARG A 136 11.19 -8.78 9.72
C ARG A 136 11.86 -7.71 8.86
N MET A 137 11.48 -6.43 8.98
CA MET A 137 12.09 -5.33 8.22
C MET A 137 13.58 -5.12 8.55
N ARG A 138 14.09 -5.73 9.63
CA ARG A 138 15.54 -5.78 9.88
C ARG A 138 16.33 -6.45 8.75
N SER A 139 15.73 -7.39 8.00
CA SER A 139 16.40 -7.99 6.84
C SER A 139 16.48 -7.05 5.64
N ASP A 140 15.68 -5.99 5.63
CA ASP A 140 15.55 -5.07 4.51
C ASP A 140 16.47 -3.84 4.68
N SER A 141 17.01 -3.64 5.90
CA SER A 141 18.00 -2.61 6.20
C SER A 141 19.44 -3.10 5.92
N ARG A 142 20.20 -2.31 5.17
CA ARG A 142 21.60 -2.62 4.82
C ARG A 142 22.61 -2.09 5.84
N ASP A 143 22.31 -0.96 6.47
CA ASP A 143 23.15 -0.30 7.46
C ASP A 143 22.76 -0.65 8.91
N GLY A 144 21.63 -1.36 9.10
CA GLY A 144 21.08 -1.70 10.41
C GLY A 144 20.44 -0.52 11.14
N ALA A 145 20.28 0.63 10.49
CA ALA A 145 19.79 1.87 11.08
C ALA A 145 18.60 2.47 10.30
N THR A 146 18.58 2.33 8.98
CA THR A 146 17.57 2.93 8.10
C THR A 146 16.95 1.90 7.15
N ILE A 147 15.77 2.22 6.65
CA ILE A 147 15.06 1.53 5.57
C ILE A 147 15.10 2.42 4.33
N SER A 148 15.39 1.87 3.16
CA SER A 148 15.59 2.67 1.95
C SER A 148 14.33 2.81 1.10
N GLY A 149 13.93 1.73 0.44
CA GLY A 149 12.86 1.74 -0.55
C GLY A 149 11.49 1.65 0.10
N SER A 150 11.37 0.95 1.21
CA SER A 150 10.10 0.80 1.95
C SER A 150 9.76 2.02 2.84
N ALA A 151 10.69 2.97 2.99
CA ALA A 151 10.52 4.20 3.76
C ALA A 151 9.84 5.32 2.95
N TYR A 152 8.61 5.09 2.46
CA TYR A 152 7.92 6.02 1.56
C TYR A 152 7.74 7.42 2.15
N GLY A 153 7.52 7.52 3.46
CA GLY A 153 7.40 8.79 4.16
C GLY A 153 8.56 9.74 3.92
N SER A 154 9.79 9.23 3.95
CA SER A 154 11.01 10.01 3.72
C SER A 154 11.01 10.71 2.36
N ARG A 155 10.38 10.12 1.34
CA ARG A 155 10.26 10.68 -0.01
C ARG A 155 9.15 11.71 -0.14
N ILE A 156 8.10 11.58 0.68
CA ILE A 156 6.89 12.38 0.58
C ILE A 156 6.98 13.64 1.47
N PHE A 157 7.49 13.47 2.70
CA PHE A 157 7.39 14.47 3.75
C PHE A 157 8.72 15.17 4.10
N ASN A 158 9.85 14.73 3.54
CA ASN A 158 11.13 15.45 3.70
C ASN A 158 11.47 16.27 2.45
N PRO A 159 12.20 17.39 2.59
CA PRO A 159 12.74 18.12 1.44
C PRO A 159 13.73 17.28 0.63
N VAL A 160 13.87 17.60 -0.66
CA VAL A 160 14.75 16.89 -1.60
C VAL A 160 15.97 17.76 -1.92
N GLY A 161 17.18 17.24 -1.74
CA GLY A 161 18.42 17.98 -1.99
C GLY A 161 18.56 19.18 -1.05
N ASP A 162 18.87 20.35 -1.60
CA ASP A 162 19.01 21.60 -0.84
C ASP A 162 17.67 22.36 -0.64
N ASP A 163 16.55 21.73 -0.98
CA ASP A 163 15.22 22.33 -0.78
C ASP A 163 14.86 22.40 0.72
N THR A 164 13.94 23.29 1.07
CA THR A 164 13.42 23.44 2.43
C THR A 164 11.95 23.02 2.55
N VAL A 165 11.28 22.76 1.42
CA VAL A 165 9.87 22.41 1.36
C VAL A 165 9.73 20.96 0.88
N SER A 166 8.93 20.18 1.61
CA SER A 166 8.64 18.79 1.23
C SER A 166 7.81 18.69 -0.07
N PRO A 167 7.89 17.58 -0.82
CA PRO A 167 6.97 17.31 -1.93
C PRO A 167 5.50 17.40 -1.53
N PHE A 168 5.14 16.91 -0.34
CA PHE A 168 3.80 17.00 0.22
C PHE A 168 3.32 18.46 0.35
N ASP A 169 4.09 19.31 1.04
CA ASP A 169 3.71 20.71 1.26
C ASP A 169 3.63 21.51 -0.04
N ARG A 170 4.51 21.18 -0.99
CA ARG A 170 4.52 21.77 -2.33
C ARG A 170 3.25 21.41 -3.11
N VAL A 171 2.84 20.14 -3.07
CA VAL A 171 1.60 19.67 -3.70
C VAL A 171 0.36 20.28 -3.03
N LEU A 172 0.31 20.33 -1.69
CA LEU A 172 -0.80 20.97 -0.99
C LEU A 172 -0.91 22.46 -1.34
N SER A 173 0.22 23.17 -1.37
CA SER A 173 0.27 24.59 -1.77
C SER A 173 -0.17 24.82 -3.21
N LEU A 174 0.16 23.88 -4.11
CA LEU A 174 -0.34 23.87 -5.48
C LEU A 174 -1.86 23.70 -5.51
N LEU A 175 -2.40 22.67 -4.84
CA LEU A 175 -3.83 22.35 -4.88
C LEU A 175 -4.70 23.41 -4.20
N ARG A 176 -4.17 24.16 -3.21
CA ARG A 176 -4.87 25.34 -2.66
C ARG A 176 -5.00 26.47 -3.68
N ARG A 177 -3.97 26.69 -4.50
CA ARG A 177 -3.95 27.78 -5.51
C ARG A 177 -4.64 27.39 -6.81
N GLU A 178 -4.52 26.12 -7.21
CA GLU A 178 -5.06 25.56 -8.44
C GLU A 178 -5.76 24.22 -8.13
N PRO A 179 -7.02 24.25 -7.62
CA PRO A 179 -7.73 23.03 -7.22
C PRO A 179 -7.89 22.01 -8.36
N ASP A 180 -8.11 22.48 -9.59
CA ASP A 180 -8.28 21.60 -10.74
C ASP A 180 -6.98 21.03 -11.30
N SER A 181 -5.84 21.36 -10.67
CA SER A 181 -4.52 20.95 -11.15
C SER A 181 -4.43 19.44 -11.35
N LYS A 182 -3.73 19.06 -12.42
CA LYS A 182 -3.38 17.68 -12.77
C LYS A 182 -1.94 17.34 -12.38
N ARG A 183 -1.30 18.21 -11.59
CA ARG A 183 0.13 18.16 -11.25
C ARG A 183 0.38 17.82 -9.77
N GLY A 184 -0.66 17.47 -9.01
CA GLY A 184 -0.56 17.12 -7.59
C GLY A 184 0.02 15.71 -7.36
N LEU A 185 1.21 15.43 -7.89
CA LEU A 185 1.82 14.11 -7.85
C LEU A 185 2.94 14.06 -6.79
N LEU A 186 2.90 13.03 -5.95
CA LEU A 186 3.94 12.68 -4.98
C LEU A 186 4.74 11.50 -5.53
N PRO A 187 5.94 11.70 -6.08
CA PRO A 187 6.80 10.60 -6.51
C PRO A 187 7.41 9.87 -5.30
N ILE A 188 7.53 8.55 -5.39
CA ILE A 188 8.14 7.72 -4.34
C ILE A 188 9.37 7.00 -4.90
N PHE A 189 9.18 6.21 -5.96
CA PHE A 189 10.29 5.53 -6.63
C PHE A 189 11.24 6.54 -7.30
N GLU A 190 12.53 6.32 -7.15
CA GLU A 190 13.56 7.15 -7.76
C GLU A 190 14.51 6.36 -8.65
N ALA A 191 14.96 6.96 -9.75
CA ALA A 191 15.89 6.33 -10.67
C ALA A 191 17.20 5.87 -10.01
N ARG A 192 17.65 6.56 -8.94
CA ARG A 192 18.86 6.20 -8.20
C ARG A 192 18.78 4.84 -7.52
N GLU A 193 17.58 4.34 -7.23
CA GLU A 193 17.38 3.02 -6.63
C GLU A 193 17.85 1.88 -7.57
N LEU A 194 17.81 2.10 -8.89
CA LEU A 194 18.31 1.17 -9.91
C LEU A 194 19.83 1.15 -9.99
N ALA A 195 20.51 2.21 -9.54
CA ALA A 195 21.97 2.31 -9.56
C ALA A 195 22.62 1.58 -8.37
N VAL A 196 21.82 1.16 -7.38
CA VAL A 196 22.31 0.43 -6.20
C VAL A 196 22.46 -1.05 -6.54
N ALA A 197 23.70 -1.53 -6.58
CA ALA A 197 23.98 -2.95 -6.76
C ALA A 197 23.37 -3.78 -5.61
N ASP A 198 22.71 -4.88 -5.96
CA ASP A 198 22.04 -5.81 -5.04
C ASP A 198 21.07 -5.11 -4.07
N ASN A 199 20.28 -4.16 -4.59
CA ASN A 199 19.29 -3.45 -3.80
C ASN A 199 18.16 -4.38 -3.33
N SER A 200 18.21 -4.76 -2.05
CA SER A 200 17.23 -5.65 -1.41
C SER A 200 15.90 -4.95 -1.12
N ASP A 201 15.91 -3.63 -0.95
CA ASP A 201 14.76 -2.82 -0.56
C ASP A 201 14.57 -1.64 -1.53
N MET A 202 14.01 -1.95 -2.71
CA MET A 202 13.58 -0.97 -3.70
C MET A 202 12.11 -0.62 -3.49
N SER A 203 11.75 0.65 -3.62
CA SER A 203 10.38 1.13 -3.52
C SER A 203 9.47 0.40 -4.50
N CYS A 204 8.41 -0.21 -3.98
CA CYS A 204 7.36 -0.85 -4.79
C CYS A 204 6.30 0.17 -5.22
N ALA A 205 6.05 1.19 -4.40
CA ALA A 205 5.22 2.33 -4.77
C ALA A 205 5.98 3.26 -5.72
N VAL A 206 5.31 3.67 -6.80
CA VAL A 206 5.85 4.61 -7.79
C VAL A 206 5.41 6.03 -7.47
N SER A 207 4.12 6.24 -7.23
CA SER A 207 3.58 7.57 -6.94
C SER A 207 2.18 7.54 -6.29
N LEU A 208 1.85 8.66 -5.64
CA LEU A 208 0.49 9.00 -5.17
C LEU A 208 0.04 10.29 -5.86
N HIS A 209 -1.06 10.24 -6.61
CA HIS A 209 -1.59 11.40 -7.35
C HIS A 209 -2.83 11.95 -6.64
N LEU A 210 -2.72 13.15 -6.09
CA LEU A 210 -3.77 13.90 -5.42
C LEU A 210 -4.53 14.79 -6.42
N LEU A 211 -5.86 14.65 -6.43
CA LEU A 211 -6.75 15.36 -7.37
C LEU A 211 -7.95 15.92 -6.61
N VAL A 212 -8.12 17.24 -6.60
CA VAL A 212 -9.29 17.88 -5.97
C VAL A 212 -10.42 17.99 -7.00
N ARG A 213 -11.57 17.38 -6.74
CA ARG A 213 -12.75 17.49 -7.61
C ARG A 213 -13.98 17.63 -6.73
N GLU A 214 -14.85 18.57 -7.06
CA GLU A 214 -16.12 18.78 -6.33
C GLU A 214 -15.92 18.87 -4.80
N SER A 215 -14.91 19.64 -4.38
CA SER A 215 -14.53 19.83 -2.96
C SER A 215 -14.14 18.54 -2.22
N LYS A 216 -13.76 17.49 -2.96
CA LYS A 216 -13.24 16.23 -2.43
C LYS A 216 -11.84 15.95 -2.95
N LEU A 217 -11.00 15.36 -2.10
CA LEU A 217 -9.66 14.91 -2.48
C LEU A 217 -9.68 13.44 -2.89
N HIS A 218 -9.50 13.19 -4.18
CA HIS A 218 -9.32 11.86 -4.76
C HIS A 218 -7.83 11.51 -4.79
N MET A 219 -7.51 10.21 -4.72
CA MET A 219 -6.14 9.74 -4.88
C MET A 219 -6.04 8.56 -5.82
N VAL A 220 -5.04 8.58 -6.70
CA VAL A 220 -4.64 7.45 -7.55
C VAL A 220 -3.24 7.02 -7.15
N CYS A 221 -3.10 5.78 -6.69
CA CYS A 221 -1.84 5.14 -6.33
C CYS A 221 -1.35 4.27 -7.48
N SER A 222 -0.06 4.37 -7.80
CA SER A 222 0.61 3.52 -8.78
C SER A 222 1.72 2.74 -8.09
N MET A 223 1.67 1.42 -8.17
CA MET A 223 2.70 0.51 -7.68
C MET A 223 3.30 -0.28 -8.84
N ARG A 224 4.62 -0.47 -8.85
CA ARG A 224 5.26 -1.36 -9.83
C ARG A 224 5.02 -2.84 -9.50
N ALA A 225 4.90 -3.16 -8.21
CA ALA A 225 4.62 -4.51 -7.73
C ALA A 225 3.96 -4.44 -6.35
N ASN A 226 3.14 -5.42 -5.99
CA ASN A 226 2.55 -5.51 -4.66
C ASN A 226 2.26 -6.96 -4.23
N ASP A 227 2.70 -7.33 -3.02
CA ASP A 227 2.33 -8.60 -2.38
C ASP A 227 0.89 -8.46 -1.91
N CYS A 228 -0.03 -9.11 -2.61
CA CYS A 228 -1.46 -8.90 -2.43
C CYS A 228 -2.04 -9.58 -1.18
N ASP A 229 -1.29 -10.46 -0.49
CA ASP A 229 -1.71 -10.96 0.81
C ASP A 229 -1.19 -10.07 1.94
N ARG A 230 0.07 -9.61 1.87
CA ARG A 230 0.72 -8.87 2.98
C ARG A 230 0.86 -7.38 2.74
N GLY A 231 1.55 -7.00 1.68
CA GLY A 231 1.90 -5.61 1.38
C GLY A 231 0.65 -4.77 1.16
N LEU A 232 -0.28 -5.26 0.32
CA LEU A 232 -1.51 -4.56 -0.04
C LEU A 232 -2.32 -4.07 1.17
N LEU A 233 -2.34 -4.84 2.27
CA LEU A 233 -3.02 -4.42 3.49
C LEU A 233 -2.44 -3.16 4.11
N ALA A 234 -1.12 -3.12 4.24
CA ALA A 234 -0.40 -2.02 4.85
C ALA A 234 -0.37 -0.82 3.89
N ASP A 235 -0.09 -1.07 2.61
CA ASP A 235 -0.07 -0.05 1.55
C ASP A 235 -1.41 0.69 1.44
N VAL A 236 -2.54 -0.02 1.31
CA VAL A 236 -3.86 0.63 1.21
C VAL A 236 -4.20 1.40 2.49
N PHE A 237 -3.90 0.83 3.66
CA PHE A 237 -4.12 1.53 4.92
C PHE A 237 -3.31 2.84 4.98
N SER A 238 -2.00 2.75 4.77
CA SER A 238 -1.06 3.86 4.86
C SER A 238 -1.34 4.94 3.81
N PHE A 239 -1.62 4.55 2.56
CA PHE A 239 -1.92 5.51 1.49
C PHE A 239 -3.27 6.20 1.71
N THR A 240 -4.31 5.48 2.13
CA THR A 240 -5.61 6.11 2.42
C THR A 240 -5.57 6.99 3.69
N MET A 241 -4.69 6.69 4.66
CA MET A 241 -4.35 7.60 5.76
C MET A 241 -3.68 8.88 5.26
N ILE A 242 -2.71 8.79 4.35
CA ILE A 242 -2.06 9.96 3.72
C ILE A 242 -3.08 10.80 2.94
N GLN A 243 -3.98 10.16 2.18
CA GLN A 243 -5.06 10.84 1.48
C GLN A 243 -5.99 11.58 2.44
N GLU A 244 -6.44 10.92 3.51
CA GLU A 244 -7.31 11.54 4.51
C GLU A 244 -6.62 12.70 5.23
N TYR A 245 -5.36 12.53 5.60
CA TYR A 245 -4.55 13.60 6.19
C TYR A 245 -4.43 14.80 5.25
N ALA A 246 -4.12 14.58 3.97
CA ALA A 246 -4.07 15.64 2.96
C ALA A 246 -5.43 16.34 2.80
N ALA A 247 -6.54 15.59 2.82
CA ALA A 247 -7.89 16.15 2.75
C ALA A 247 -8.17 17.06 3.96
N VAL A 248 -7.80 16.62 5.17
CA VAL A 248 -7.88 17.41 6.41
C VAL A 248 -7.05 18.69 6.29
N GLN A 249 -5.78 18.60 5.87
CA GLN A 249 -4.91 19.78 5.72
C GLN A 249 -5.44 20.79 4.67
N LEU A 250 -6.20 20.33 3.70
CA LEU A 250 -6.81 21.17 2.66
C LEU A 250 -8.22 21.66 3.01
N GLY A 251 -8.83 21.16 4.10
CA GLY A 251 -10.23 21.44 4.44
C GLY A 251 -11.22 20.85 3.43
N LEU A 252 -10.90 19.70 2.83
CA LEU A 252 -11.69 19.04 1.79
C LEU A 252 -12.36 17.77 2.30
N GLY A 253 -13.44 17.37 1.65
CA GLY A 253 -14.01 16.04 1.85
C GLY A 253 -13.09 14.93 1.33
N LEU A 254 -13.21 13.73 1.88
CA LEU A 254 -12.51 12.57 1.33
C LEU A 254 -13.22 12.08 0.06
N GLY A 255 -12.46 11.98 -1.04
CA GLY A 255 -12.91 11.44 -2.32
C GLY A 255 -12.62 9.95 -2.45
N THR A 256 -12.53 9.47 -3.69
CA THR A 256 -12.25 8.06 -3.99
C THR A 256 -10.77 7.74 -3.97
N TYR A 257 -10.41 6.49 -3.70
CA TYR A 257 -9.05 5.97 -3.80
C TYR A 257 -8.98 4.96 -4.95
N THR A 258 -7.98 5.04 -5.82
CA THR A 258 -7.72 4.05 -6.87
C THR A 258 -6.33 3.48 -6.70
N HIS A 259 -6.19 2.17 -6.86
CA HIS A 259 -4.93 1.46 -6.67
C HIS A 259 -4.60 0.68 -7.95
N HIS A 260 -3.45 1.00 -8.56
CA HIS A 260 -2.95 0.35 -9.76
C HIS A 260 -1.66 -0.41 -9.45
N ILE A 261 -1.59 -1.67 -9.87
CA ILE A 261 -0.47 -2.57 -9.60
C ILE A 261 0.08 -3.10 -10.92
N GLY A 262 1.37 -2.87 -11.16
CA GLY A 262 2.08 -3.47 -12.30
C GLY A 262 2.14 -4.99 -12.18
N SER A 263 2.79 -5.49 -11.14
CA SER A 263 2.89 -6.92 -10.78
C SER A 263 2.15 -7.21 -9.48
N ALA A 264 0.92 -7.70 -9.57
CA ALA A 264 0.13 -8.14 -8.42
C ALA A 264 0.41 -9.62 -8.16
N HIS A 265 0.88 -9.98 -6.97
CA HIS A 265 1.35 -11.34 -6.74
C HIS A 265 0.99 -11.91 -5.36
N LEU A 266 0.91 -13.24 -5.32
CA LEU A 266 0.76 -14.03 -4.11
C LEU A 266 1.89 -15.06 -4.02
N GLY A 267 2.64 -15.03 -2.92
CA GLY A 267 3.67 -16.02 -2.65
C GLY A 267 3.08 -17.39 -2.31
N ASP A 268 3.67 -18.46 -2.84
CA ASP A 268 3.16 -19.83 -2.66
C ASP A 268 3.07 -20.25 -1.18
N ARG A 269 4.01 -19.75 -0.36
CA ARG A 269 4.05 -19.97 1.10
C ARG A 269 2.81 -19.46 1.86
N ASP A 270 2.01 -18.60 1.23
CA ASP A 270 0.89 -17.90 1.87
C ASP A 270 -0.49 -18.47 1.45
N PHE A 271 -0.52 -19.46 0.55
CA PHE A 271 -1.76 -20.00 -0.03
C PHE A 271 -2.73 -20.61 0.97
N ASP A 272 -2.27 -21.43 1.90
CA ASP A 272 -3.16 -22.05 2.89
C ASP A 272 -3.90 -21.00 3.71
N ARG A 273 -3.24 -19.86 4.01
CA ARG A 273 -3.88 -18.74 4.69
C ARG A 273 -4.87 -18.06 3.76
N VAL A 274 -4.50 -17.76 2.52
CA VAL A 274 -5.38 -17.13 1.53
C VAL A 274 -6.64 -17.96 1.30
N GLN A 275 -6.53 -19.29 1.17
CA GLN A 275 -7.69 -20.18 1.03
C GLN A 275 -8.65 -20.10 2.22
N ARG A 276 -8.12 -20.06 3.45
CA ARG A 276 -8.97 -19.88 4.65
C ARG A 276 -9.64 -18.51 4.68
N VAL A 277 -8.94 -17.46 4.24
CA VAL A 277 -9.49 -16.10 4.14
C VAL A 277 -10.65 -16.06 3.13
N LEU A 278 -10.48 -16.68 1.96
CA LEU A 278 -11.51 -16.75 0.93
C LEU A 278 -12.70 -17.60 1.36
N ALA A 279 -12.46 -18.73 2.05
CA ALA A 279 -13.52 -19.56 2.61
C ALA A 279 -14.34 -18.80 3.67
N GLU A 280 -13.67 -18.12 4.61
CA GLU A 280 -14.33 -17.26 5.60
C GLU A 280 -15.17 -16.16 4.95
N ALA A 281 -14.67 -15.54 3.87
CA ALA A 281 -15.39 -14.50 3.15
C ALA A 281 -16.62 -15.06 2.41
N ALA A 282 -16.53 -16.27 1.83
CA ALA A 282 -17.64 -16.91 1.12
C ALA A 282 -18.78 -17.35 2.04
N ASP A 283 -18.47 -17.73 3.29
CA ASP A 283 -19.45 -18.14 4.30
C ASP A 283 -20.17 -16.95 4.94
N ARG A 284 -19.70 -15.72 4.71
CA ARG A 284 -20.35 -14.51 5.23
C ARG A 284 -21.50 -14.10 4.32
N PRO A 285 -22.68 -13.77 4.86
CA PRO A 285 -23.71 -13.12 4.05
C PRO A 285 -23.12 -11.83 3.49
N ALA A 286 -23.40 -11.54 2.21
CA ALA A 286 -22.98 -10.31 1.55
C ALA A 286 -23.52 -9.10 2.32
N ALA A 287 -22.71 -8.57 3.24
CA ALA A 287 -23.11 -7.44 4.05
C ALA A 287 -22.96 -6.17 3.21
N SER A 288 -24.07 -5.44 3.05
CA SER A 288 -24.09 -4.14 2.37
C SER A 288 -23.34 -3.04 3.13
N THR A 289 -22.91 -3.29 4.38
CA THR A 289 -22.37 -2.29 5.30
C THR A 289 -21.14 -2.81 6.03
N SER A 290 -20.16 -1.93 6.26
CA SER A 290 -18.99 -2.25 7.09
C SER A 290 -19.41 -2.73 8.47
N ARG A 291 -18.80 -3.83 8.91
CA ARG A 291 -19.05 -4.42 10.23
C ARG A 291 -18.58 -3.49 11.36
N PHE A 292 -17.52 -2.74 11.13
CA PHE A 292 -16.94 -1.81 12.08
C PHE A 292 -16.55 -0.54 11.32
N PRO A 293 -17.42 0.48 11.30
CA PRO A 293 -17.14 1.74 10.64
C PRO A 293 -15.84 2.35 11.15
N PHE A 294 -14.98 2.80 10.25
CA PHE A 294 -13.72 3.43 10.62
C PHE A 294 -13.95 4.92 10.92
N PRO A 295 -13.54 5.44 12.09
CA PRO A 295 -13.80 6.84 12.44
C PRO A 295 -13.05 7.81 11.52
N PRO A 296 -13.62 8.98 11.18
CA PRO A 296 -12.92 9.99 10.41
C PRO A 296 -11.76 10.60 11.22
N MET A 297 -10.66 10.90 10.55
CA MET A 297 -9.57 11.69 11.14
C MET A 297 -10.09 13.07 11.58
N PRO A 298 -9.75 13.55 12.79
CA PRO A 298 -10.19 14.86 13.26
C PRO A 298 -9.73 15.99 12.35
N ALA A 299 -10.63 16.93 12.05
CA ALA A 299 -10.36 18.07 11.16
C ALA A 299 -9.30 19.05 11.69
N ASP A 300 -9.03 19.02 13.00
CA ASP A 300 -7.99 19.78 13.69
C ASP A 300 -6.66 19.01 13.78
N THR A 301 -6.52 17.86 13.10
CA THR A 301 -5.25 17.14 13.01
C THR A 301 -4.22 18.00 12.26
N THR A 302 -3.05 18.19 12.87
CA THR A 302 -1.93 18.96 12.31
C THR A 302 -0.63 18.16 12.37
N PRO A 303 0.46 18.62 11.73
CA PRO A 303 1.79 18.04 11.95
C PRO A 303 2.17 17.96 13.45
N LYS A 304 1.75 18.94 14.26
CA LYS A 304 1.98 18.92 15.72
C LYS A 304 1.22 17.79 16.42
N THR A 305 0.01 17.48 15.97
CA THR A 305 -0.77 16.34 16.47
C THR A 305 -0.03 15.04 16.19
N ILE A 306 0.46 14.85 14.96
CA ILE A 306 1.24 13.67 14.57
C ILE A 306 2.51 13.55 15.42
N ALA A 307 3.26 14.65 15.58
CA ALA A 307 4.46 14.68 16.43
C ALA A 307 4.17 14.35 17.91
N THR A 308 3.04 14.82 18.44
CA THR A 308 2.62 14.53 19.82
C THR A 308 2.28 13.05 19.99
N VAL A 309 1.53 12.47 19.06
CA VAL A 309 1.23 11.03 19.06
C VAL A 309 2.51 10.20 18.98
N LEU A 310 3.47 10.61 18.14
CA LEU A 310 4.75 9.92 18.02
C LEU A 310 5.66 10.05 19.26
N GLY A 311 5.60 11.17 19.99
CA GLY A 311 6.31 11.29 21.27
C GLY A 311 5.77 10.28 22.30
N HIS A 312 4.46 10.07 22.35
CA HIS A 312 3.85 9.05 23.19
C HIS A 312 4.13 7.62 22.69
N GLU A 313 4.10 7.41 21.37
CA GLU A 313 4.51 6.15 20.74
C GLU A 313 5.93 5.76 21.15
N GLU A 314 6.88 6.68 21.05
CA GLU A 314 8.28 6.41 21.34
C GLU A 314 8.47 6.04 22.81
N ALA A 315 7.84 6.79 23.73
CA ALA A 315 7.88 6.50 25.15
C ALA A 315 7.28 5.11 25.49
N LEU A 316 6.20 4.71 24.79
CA LEU A 316 5.60 3.38 24.92
C LEU A 316 6.51 2.29 24.33
N ARG A 317 6.97 2.45 23.08
CA ARG A 317 7.84 1.49 22.39
C ARG A 317 9.12 1.21 23.17
N THR A 318 9.74 2.25 23.73
CA THR A 318 10.95 2.17 24.56
C THR A 318 10.67 1.81 26.03
N ASN A 319 9.40 1.56 26.38
CA ASN A 319 8.94 1.18 27.71
C ASN A 319 9.30 2.18 28.82
N GLN A 320 9.42 3.46 28.47
CA GLN A 320 9.64 4.56 29.42
C GLN A 320 8.36 4.95 30.15
N VAL A 321 7.20 4.73 29.52
CA VAL A 321 5.88 4.95 30.11
C VAL A 321 5.00 3.71 29.93
N GLN A 322 4.00 3.59 30.79
CA GLN A 322 2.91 2.62 30.69
C GLN A 322 1.64 3.39 30.99
N TYR A 323 0.64 3.32 30.11
CA TYR A 323 -0.58 4.10 30.27
C TYR A 323 -1.74 3.27 30.79
N ARG A 324 -2.45 3.83 31.76
CA ARG A 324 -3.85 3.48 32.04
C ARG A 324 -4.77 4.20 31.06
N PRO A 325 -5.94 3.65 30.71
CA PRO A 325 -6.87 4.31 29.81
C PRO A 325 -7.29 5.72 30.25
N ALA A 326 -7.46 5.95 31.56
CA ALA A 326 -7.80 7.25 32.11
C ALA A 326 -6.69 8.31 31.88
N GLU A 327 -5.43 7.89 31.84
CA GLU A 327 -4.30 8.79 31.57
C GLU A 327 -4.28 9.20 30.10
N ILE A 328 -4.52 8.26 29.18
CA ILE A 328 -4.70 8.57 27.75
C ILE A 328 -5.91 9.49 27.52
N ALA A 329 -7.03 9.24 28.20
CA ALA A 329 -8.22 10.07 28.11
C ALA A 329 -8.00 11.50 28.63
N GLY A 330 -7.06 11.69 29.55
CA GLY A 330 -6.63 13.00 30.07
C GLY A 330 -5.65 13.75 29.17
N LEU A 331 -5.11 13.12 28.11
CA LEU A 331 -4.24 13.80 27.16
C LEU A 331 -5.03 14.80 26.31
N SER A 332 -4.39 15.90 25.91
CA SER A 332 -4.95 16.89 24.97
C SER A 332 -4.93 16.38 23.52
N LEU A 333 -5.49 15.19 23.30
CA LEU A 333 -5.64 14.52 22.01
C LEU A 333 -7.11 14.14 21.80
N GLN A 334 -7.58 14.27 20.55
CA GLN A 334 -8.92 13.83 20.17
C GLN A 334 -9.08 12.32 20.37
N PRO A 335 -10.30 11.81 20.63
CA PRO A 335 -10.55 10.37 20.85
C PRO A 335 -9.96 9.46 19.77
N TYR A 336 -9.97 9.90 18.50
CA TYR A 336 -9.32 9.19 17.39
C TYR A 336 -7.84 8.85 17.69
N TRP A 337 -7.06 9.83 18.15
CA TRP A 337 -5.64 9.65 18.44
C TRP A 337 -5.40 8.93 19.76
N GLN A 338 -6.34 9.05 20.73
CA GLN A 338 -6.33 8.26 21.96
C GLN A 338 -6.46 6.75 21.67
N GLN A 339 -7.31 6.36 20.71
CA GLN A 339 -7.44 4.97 20.25
C GLN A 339 -6.13 4.42 19.68
N VAL A 340 -5.36 5.25 18.96
CA VAL A 340 -4.04 4.87 18.45
C VAL A 340 -3.04 4.65 19.58
N LEU A 341 -3.06 5.49 20.63
CA LEU A 341 -2.21 5.29 21.80
C LEU A 341 -2.58 4.02 22.59
N LEU A 342 -3.87 3.69 22.69
CA LEU A 342 -4.31 2.42 23.29
C LEU A 342 -3.76 1.22 22.50
N LEU A 343 -3.73 1.28 21.16
CA LEU A 343 -3.10 0.25 20.34
C LEU A 343 -1.59 0.11 20.59
N PHE A 344 -0.90 1.22 20.80
CA PHE A 344 0.53 1.20 21.16
C PHE A 344 0.77 0.69 22.59
N GLU A 345 -0.10 0.99 23.55
CA GLU A 345 -0.04 0.39 24.89
C GLU A 345 -0.26 -1.13 24.82
N VAL A 346 -1.23 -1.61 24.04
CA VAL A 346 -1.41 -3.06 23.81
C VAL A 346 -0.10 -3.67 23.28
N LYS A 347 0.52 -3.04 22.29
CA LYS A 347 1.78 -3.53 21.73
C LYS A 347 2.92 -3.51 22.76
N ARG A 348 2.99 -2.48 23.61
CA ARG A 348 3.93 -2.41 24.73
C ARG A 348 3.76 -3.60 25.65
N GLN A 349 2.54 -3.89 26.12
CA GLN A 349 2.25 -5.06 26.96
C GLN A 349 2.62 -6.38 26.27
N LEU A 350 2.33 -6.50 24.97
CA LEU A 350 2.68 -7.70 24.20
C LEU A 350 4.19 -7.98 24.17
N VAL A 351 5.02 -6.93 24.11
CA VAL A 351 6.48 -7.04 23.99
C VAL A 351 7.18 -7.04 25.37
N HIS A 352 6.80 -6.12 26.25
CA HIS A 352 7.51 -5.83 27.51
C HIS A 352 6.89 -6.52 28.73
N CYS A 353 5.67 -7.07 28.60
CA CYS A 353 5.00 -7.90 29.62
C CYS A 353 4.63 -9.28 29.03
N PRO A 354 5.59 -10.07 28.51
CA PRO A 354 5.30 -11.26 27.72
C PRO A 354 4.60 -12.39 28.51
N ALA A 355 4.73 -12.39 29.84
CA ALA A 355 4.10 -13.36 30.72
C ALA A 355 2.61 -13.06 30.99
N ASP A 356 2.17 -11.82 30.75
CA ASP A 356 0.86 -11.35 31.13
C ASP A 356 -0.09 -11.27 29.92
N PRO A 357 -1.39 -11.53 30.13
CA PRO A 357 -2.41 -11.14 29.15
C PRO A 357 -2.49 -9.61 29.07
N VAL A 358 -2.98 -9.11 27.95
CA VAL A 358 -3.28 -7.68 27.80
C VAL A 358 -4.36 -7.29 28.81
N GLU A 359 -4.18 -6.16 29.46
CA GLU A 359 -5.07 -5.68 30.51
C GLU A 359 -6.50 -5.47 30.01
N LYS A 360 -7.48 -5.87 30.83
CA LYS A 360 -8.91 -5.87 30.47
C LYS A 360 -9.45 -4.48 30.20
N ASP A 361 -9.01 -3.48 30.97
CA ASP A 361 -9.43 -2.09 30.87
C ASP A 361 -8.89 -1.40 29.61
N VAL A 362 -7.63 -1.67 29.24
CA VAL A 362 -7.05 -1.24 27.95
C VAL A 362 -7.86 -1.80 26.80
N LEU A 363 -8.14 -3.11 26.80
CA LEU A 363 -8.98 -3.73 25.78
C LEU A 363 -10.41 -3.17 25.79
N ALA A 364 -11.03 -2.97 26.96
CA ALA A 364 -12.39 -2.44 27.06
C ALA A 364 -12.52 -0.98 26.59
N SER A 365 -11.40 -0.24 26.57
CA SER A 365 -11.36 1.15 26.12
C SER A 365 -11.12 1.30 24.62
N LEU A 366 -10.79 0.20 23.92
CA LEU A 366 -10.64 0.18 22.48
C LEU A 366 -11.98 0.07 21.76
N ASP A 367 -12.10 0.76 20.63
CA ASP A 367 -13.21 0.61 19.70
C ASP A 367 -13.39 -0.85 19.26
N ALA A 368 -14.63 -1.23 18.95
CA ALA A 368 -15.00 -2.61 18.66
C ALA A 368 -14.18 -3.23 17.52
N GLY A 369 -13.89 -2.47 16.45
CA GLY A 369 -13.11 -2.95 15.32
C GLY A 369 -11.67 -3.34 15.69
N PRO A 370 -10.82 -2.40 16.15
CA PRO A 370 -9.47 -2.71 16.59
C PRO A 370 -9.42 -3.81 17.65
N ARG A 371 -10.32 -3.75 18.63
CA ARG A 371 -10.46 -4.78 19.67
C ARG A 371 -10.73 -6.17 19.11
N TRP A 372 -11.63 -6.27 18.13
CA TRP A 372 -11.90 -7.52 17.42
C TRP A 372 -10.66 -8.04 16.69
N LEU A 373 -9.92 -7.17 16.01
CA LEU A 373 -8.70 -7.53 15.27
C LEU A 373 -7.59 -8.05 16.21
N LEU A 374 -7.37 -7.36 17.34
CA LEU A 374 -6.38 -7.77 18.35
C LEU A 374 -6.67 -9.17 18.89
N ALA A 375 -7.93 -9.47 19.18
CA ALA A 375 -8.34 -10.76 19.71
C ALA A 375 -8.07 -11.93 18.76
N HIS A 376 -8.24 -11.72 17.45
CA HIS A 376 -7.95 -12.73 16.44
C HIS A 376 -6.46 -12.81 16.10
N ARG A 377 -5.72 -11.70 16.23
CA ARG A 377 -4.28 -11.65 16.00
C ARG A 377 -3.50 -12.35 17.11
N TRP A 378 -3.87 -12.10 18.37
CA TRP A 378 -3.19 -12.59 19.57
C TRP A 378 -4.16 -13.24 20.58
N PRO A 379 -4.87 -14.32 20.20
CA PRO A 379 -5.91 -14.92 21.04
C PRO A 379 -5.38 -15.41 22.39
N SER A 380 -4.15 -15.94 22.43
CA SER A 380 -3.49 -16.39 23.67
C SER A 380 -3.06 -15.27 24.60
N ARG A 381 -3.11 -14.01 24.14
CA ARG A 381 -2.76 -12.82 24.92
C ARG A 381 -3.99 -12.04 25.38
N MET A 382 -5.19 -12.54 25.08
CA MET A 382 -6.42 -11.95 25.60
C MET A 382 -6.72 -12.52 27.00
N PRO A 383 -7.30 -11.73 27.91
CA PRO A 383 -7.63 -12.19 29.25
C PRO A 383 -8.72 -13.27 29.23
N GLY A 384 -8.73 -14.13 30.25
CA GLY A 384 -9.71 -15.21 30.36
C GLY A 384 -11.17 -14.73 30.27
N GLY A 385 -11.97 -15.39 29.43
CA GLY A 385 -13.39 -15.06 29.20
C GLY A 385 -13.63 -13.85 28.28
N PHE A 386 -12.59 -13.32 27.62
CA PHE A 386 -12.72 -12.19 26.71
C PHE A 386 -13.52 -12.56 25.44
N SER A 387 -14.51 -11.73 25.09
CA SER A 387 -15.30 -11.86 23.86
C SER A 387 -15.05 -10.66 22.94
N PRO A 388 -14.67 -10.87 21.67
CA PRO A 388 -14.33 -9.79 20.75
C PRO A 388 -15.53 -9.02 20.19
N VAL A 389 -16.77 -9.40 20.55
CA VAL A 389 -18.01 -8.86 19.94
C VAL A 389 -18.89 -8.13 20.96
N ARG A 390 -18.51 -8.07 22.24
CA ARG A 390 -19.34 -7.45 23.29
C ARG A 390 -19.15 -5.96 23.44
#